data_AF-A0A931LP87-F1
#
_entry.id   AF-A0A931LP87-F1
#
_cell.length_a   1.000
_cell.length_b   1.000
_cell.length_c   1.000
_cell.angle_alpha   90.00
_cell.angle_beta   90.00
_cell.angle_gamma   90.00
#
_symmetry.space_group_name_H-M   'P 1'
#
loop_
_entity.id
_entity.type
_entity.pdbx_description
1 polymer ?
#
loop_
_entity_poly.entity_id
_entity_poly.type
_entity_poly.pdbx_seq_one_letter_code
_entity_poly.pdbx_strand_id
1 'polypeptide(L)'
;MNSTIEDLTRESKFIFKGTVKKLNASTMRGIPVDSMLAVIRVDEVFKVPMAIADYTGQDITVQLSTRQKMKAGQQAVFFTEGWVYGESIAVRAFEERVWEGDNRGLRKQISDAMRNTARHALRARLASSHLIIVGKVSDMKAAKPEARQPVTFRDPQWKEALIEVEVMLKGNVTHKKVEIRFPNSADVMWHKAPKFRVGQEGIWLLHKTEARQLTGDTYTALHPTDFQSKDQIDTIRTLLNDIA
;
A
#
# COMPACT_ATOMS: atom_id res chain seq x y z
N MET A 1 -9.09 -7.43 -24.90
CA MET A 1 -9.42 -8.30 -23.75
C MET A 1 -10.02 -7.42 -22.69
N ASN A 2 -11.17 -7.79 -22.12
CA ASN A 2 -11.73 -7.06 -20.98
C ASN A 2 -10.95 -7.46 -19.72
N SER A 3 -10.49 -6.48 -18.94
CA SER A 3 -9.75 -6.74 -17.68
C SER A 3 -10.62 -7.49 -16.68
N THR A 4 -10.06 -8.29 -15.78
CA THR A 4 -10.87 -8.89 -14.70
C THR A 4 -11.14 -7.87 -13.57
N ILE A 5 -12.10 -8.14 -12.68
CA ILE A 5 -12.29 -7.31 -11.46
C ILE A 5 -11.02 -7.31 -10.61
N GLU A 6 -10.28 -8.42 -10.59
CA GLU A 6 -9.01 -8.53 -9.89
C GLU A 6 -7.95 -7.60 -10.49
N ASP A 7 -7.78 -7.59 -11.81
CA ASP A 7 -6.84 -6.70 -12.51
C ASP A 7 -7.17 -5.23 -12.25
N LEU A 8 -8.44 -4.86 -12.42
CA LEU A 8 -8.90 -3.49 -12.19
C LEU A 8 -8.75 -3.08 -10.72
N THR A 9 -8.98 -3.99 -9.78
CA THR A 9 -8.81 -3.72 -8.35
C THR A 9 -7.35 -3.48 -7.98
N ARG A 10 -6.43 -4.21 -8.63
CA ARG A 10 -4.99 -4.05 -8.43
C ARG A 10 -4.49 -2.70 -8.94
N GLU A 11 -4.95 -2.26 -10.10
CA GLU A 11 -4.54 -1.00 -10.74
C GLU A 11 -5.21 0.24 -10.11
N SER A 12 -6.45 0.10 -9.66
CA SER A 12 -7.22 1.23 -9.13
C SER A 12 -6.76 1.64 -7.74
N LYS A 13 -6.70 2.94 -7.48
CA LYS A 13 -6.46 3.49 -6.14
C LYS A 13 -7.76 3.88 -5.45
N PHE A 14 -8.79 4.21 -6.22
CA PHE A 14 -10.12 4.54 -5.73
C PHE A 14 -11.18 3.78 -6.55
N ILE A 15 -12.01 3.00 -5.87
CA ILE A 15 -13.08 2.19 -6.47
C ILE A 15 -14.37 2.48 -5.75
N PHE A 16 -15.39 2.89 -6.51
CA PHE A 16 -16.68 3.26 -5.95
C PHE A 16 -17.80 2.93 -6.93
N LYS A 17 -19.00 2.71 -6.39
CA LYS A 17 -20.24 2.77 -7.15
C LYS A 17 -20.73 4.20 -7.15
N GLY A 18 -21.18 4.68 -8.30
CA GLY A 18 -21.76 6.01 -8.40
C GLY A 18 -22.82 6.13 -9.48
N THR A 19 -23.58 7.21 -9.37
CA THR A 19 -24.64 7.57 -10.31
C THR A 19 -24.20 8.79 -11.13
N VAL A 20 -24.27 8.68 -12.46
CA VAL A 20 -23.94 9.79 -13.36
C VAL A 20 -24.97 10.91 -13.19
N LYS A 21 -24.54 12.06 -12.66
CA LYS A 21 -25.42 13.23 -12.49
C LYS A 21 -25.45 14.08 -13.76
N LYS A 22 -24.28 14.35 -14.33
CA LYS A 22 -24.16 15.20 -15.51
C LYS A 22 -22.95 14.79 -16.35
N LEU A 23 -23.14 14.68 -17.67
CA LEU A 23 -22.06 14.51 -18.63
C LEU A 23 -21.53 15.88 -19.07
N ASN A 24 -20.30 15.92 -19.53
CA ASN A 24 -19.59 17.12 -19.96
C ASN A 24 -19.67 18.20 -18.86
N ALA A 25 -19.26 17.83 -17.66
CA ALA A 25 -19.32 18.72 -16.49
C ALA A 25 -18.24 18.34 -15.46
N SER A 26 -17.91 19.31 -14.60
CA SER A 26 -16.97 19.12 -13.49
C SER A 26 -17.49 19.85 -12.25
N THR A 27 -17.18 19.30 -11.08
CA THR A 27 -17.31 19.93 -9.76
C THR A 27 -16.14 20.88 -9.46
N MET A 28 -15.09 20.87 -10.29
CA MET A 28 -13.85 21.60 -10.08
C MET A 28 -13.77 22.80 -11.02
N ARG A 29 -13.67 24.02 -10.48
CA ARG A 29 -13.55 25.26 -11.28
C ARG A 29 -12.28 25.31 -12.12
N GLY A 30 -11.20 24.69 -11.65
CA GLY A 30 -9.89 24.69 -12.31
C GLY A 30 -9.72 23.64 -13.40
N ILE A 31 -10.73 22.81 -13.69
CA ILE A 31 -10.64 21.76 -14.72
C ILE A 31 -11.49 22.17 -15.92
N PRO A 32 -10.87 22.41 -17.09
CA PRO A 32 -11.62 22.66 -18.33
C PRO A 32 -12.55 21.49 -18.63
N VAL A 33 -13.82 21.80 -18.88
CA VAL A 33 -14.82 20.78 -19.18
C VAL A 33 -14.66 20.31 -20.62
N ASP A 34 -14.59 18.99 -20.81
CA ASP A 34 -14.57 18.33 -22.12
C ASP A 34 -15.64 17.22 -22.20
N SER A 35 -15.66 16.48 -23.32
CA SER A 35 -16.61 15.40 -23.57
C SER A 35 -16.36 14.12 -22.77
N MET A 36 -15.22 14.04 -22.07
CA MET A 36 -14.81 12.88 -21.25
C MET A 36 -15.12 13.10 -19.78
N LEU A 37 -15.43 14.33 -19.35
CA LEU A 37 -15.73 14.62 -17.96
C LEU A 37 -17.19 14.39 -17.62
N ALA A 38 -17.43 13.82 -16.44
CA ALA A 38 -18.75 13.70 -15.85
C ALA A 38 -18.71 14.06 -14.36
N VAL A 39 -19.83 14.61 -13.89
CA VAL A 39 -20.13 14.73 -12.47
C VAL A 39 -20.84 13.46 -12.03
N ILE A 40 -20.25 12.74 -11.09
CA ILE A 40 -20.74 11.47 -10.56
C ILE A 40 -21.02 11.64 -9.06
N ARG A 41 -22.21 11.26 -8.62
CA ARG A 41 -22.50 11.12 -7.19
C ARG A 41 -21.94 9.79 -6.71
N VAL A 42 -21.12 9.81 -5.68
CA VAL A 42 -20.59 8.59 -5.06
C VAL A 42 -21.68 7.98 -4.18
N ASP A 43 -22.12 6.77 -4.52
CA ASP A 43 -23.16 6.06 -3.79
C ASP A 43 -22.56 5.14 -2.72
N GLU A 44 -21.43 4.51 -3.03
CA GLU A 44 -20.74 3.58 -2.12
C GLU A 44 -19.26 3.47 -2.49
N VAL A 45 -18.39 3.49 -1.50
CA VAL A 45 -16.95 3.32 -1.68
C VAL A 45 -16.52 1.89 -1.36
N PHE A 46 -15.77 1.25 -2.26
CA PHE A 46 -15.20 -0.10 -2.08
C PHE A 46 -13.71 -0.06 -1.73
N LYS A 47 -12.97 0.88 -2.29
CA LYS A 47 -11.53 1.07 -2.05
C LYS A 47 -11.23 2.55 -2.09
N VAL A 48 -10.58 3.09 -1.05
CA VAL A 48 -10.15 4.49 -0.99
C VAL A 48 -8.75 4.61 -0.40
N PRO A 49 -7.90 5.50 -0.92
CA PRO A 49 -6.64 5.83 -0.28
C PRO A 49 -6.88 6.43 1.11
N MET A 50 -6.13 5.99 2.12
CA MET A 50 -6.27 6.50 3.51
C MET A 50 -6.12 8.02 3.65
N ALA A 51 -5.45 8.69 2.70
CA ALA A 51 -5.23 10.13 2.71
C ALA A 51 -6.49 10.94 2.33
N ILE A 52 -7.61 10.28 2.04
CA ILE A 52 -8.79 10.88 1.45
C ILE A 52 -10.01 10.60 2.35
N ALA A 53 -10.79 11.64 2.66
CA ALA A 53 -12.06 11.53 3.37
C ALA A 53 -13.08 10.72 2.55
N ASP A 54 -14.00 10.02 3.23
CA ASP A 54 -15.06 9.28 2.54
C ASP A 54 -15.96 10.24 1.76
N TYR A 55 -16.01 10.07 0.43
CA TYR A 55 -16.83 10.87 -0.49
C TYR A 55 -18.24 10.31 -0.68
N THR A 56 -18.64 9.28 0.07
CA THR A 56 -19.99 8.72 0.00
C THR A 56 -21.06 9.82 0.18
N GLY A 57 -21.98 9.88 -0.78
CA GLY A 57 -23.04 10.89 -0.85
C GLY A 57 -22.63 12.22 -1.47
N GLN A 58 -21.38 12.40 -1.89
CA GLN A 58 -20.87 13.63 -2.50
C GLN A 58 -20.72 13.50 -4.01
N ASP A 59 -20.72 14.64 -4.69
CA ASP A 59 -20.52 14.74 -6.13
C ASP A 59 -19.04 15.00 -6.42
N ILE A 60 -18.47 14.23 -7.35
CA ILE A 60 -17.06 14.32 -7.76
C ILE A 60 -16.92 14.43 -9.27
N THR A 61 -15.76 14.88 -9.73
CA THR A 61 -15.41 14.89 -11.16
C THR A 61 -14.75 13.58 -11.55
N VAL A 62 -15.22 12.95 -12.63
CA VAL A 62 -14.62 11.75 -13.20
C VAL A 62 -14.31 11.99 -14.67
N GLN A 63 -13.05 11.78 -15.06
CA GLN A 63 -12.68 11.60 -16.45
C GLN A 63 -12.94 10.15 -16.85
N LEU A 64 -13.90 9.92 -17.73
CA LEU A 64 -14.36 8.60 -18.19
C LEU A 64 -13.31 7.94 -19.11
N SER A 65 -13.26 6.61 -19.12
CA SER A 65 -12.36 5.86 -20.01
C SER A 65 -12.80 5.88 -21.47
N THR A 66 -14.04 6.30 -21.75
CA THR A 66 -14.71 6.34 -23.07
C THR A 66 -14.93 4.98 -23.74
N ARG A 67 -14.52 3.88 -23.09
CA ARG A 67 -14.74 2.51 -23.55
C ARG A 67 -16.22 2.13 -23.56
N GLN A 68 -17.01 2.80 -22.74
CA GLN A 68 -18.45 2.62 -22.66
C GLN A 68 -19.16 3.98 -22.65
N LYS A 69 -20.24 4.11 -23.43
CA LYS A 69 -21.03 5.34 -23.44
C LYS A 69 -21.94 5.39 -22.22
N MET A 70 -21.68 6.34 -21.33
CA MET A 70 -22.50 6.60 -20.14
C MET A 70 -23.70 7.51 -20.45
N LYS A 71 -24.75 7.40 -19.63
CA LYS A 71 -25.93 8.28 -19.66
C LYS A 71 -26.16 8.90 -18.28
N ALA A 72 -26.75 10.09 -18.26
CA ALA A 72 -27.24 10.67 -16.99
C ALA A 72 -28.26 9.74 -16.33
N GLY A 73 -28.20 9.63 -15.01
CA GLY A 73 -29.00 8.71 -14.19
C GLY A 73 -28.46 7.27 -14.13
N GLN A 74 -27.48 6.91 -14.95
CA GLN A 74 -26.94 5.56 -14.99
C GLN A 74 -26.03 5.28 -13.80
N GLN A 75 -26.12 4.07 -13.26
CA GLN A 75 -25.22 3.58 -12.21
C GLN A 75 -24.10 2.75 -12.80
N ALA A 76 -22.89 2.99 -12.30
CA ALA A 76 -21.72 2.23 -12.68
C ALA A 76 -20.74 2.10 -11.51
N VAL A 77 -19.86 1.12 -11.62
CA VAL A 77 -18.68 0.97 -10.76
C VAL A 77 -17.50 1.55 -11.53
N PHE A 78 -16.80 2.47 -10.88
CA PHE A 78 -15.68 3.21 -11.45
C PHE A 78 -14.37 2.72 -10.84
N PHE A 79 -13.45 2.31 -11.71
CA PHE A 79 -12.11 1.84 -11.35
C PHE A 79 -11.11 2.95 -11.70
N THR A 80 -10.65 3.67 -10.67
CA THR A 80 -10.03 4.98 -10.88
C THR A 80 -8.67 5.16 -10.21
N GLU A 81 -7.91 6.11 -10.73
CA GLU A 81 -6.79 6.75 -10.06
C GLU A 81 -7.09 8.21 -9.73
N GLY A 82 -6.44 8.72 -8.68
CA GLY A 82 -6.53 10.14 -8.34
C GLY A 82 -5.83 11.01 -9.37
N TRP A 83 -6.46 12.14 -9.72
CA TRP A 83 -5.91 13.10 -10.67
C TRP A 83 -5.68 14.48 -10.04
N VAL A 84 -6.71 15.09 -9.46
CA VAL A 84 -6.62 16.42 -8.82
C VAL A 84 -7.39 16.42 -7.50
N TYR A 85 -6.80 17.04 -6.48
CA TYR A 85 -7.39 17.24 -5.16
C TYR A 85 -7.49 18.74 -4.84
N GLY A 86 -8.64 19.22 -4.37
CA GLY A 86 -8.86 20.63 -4.06
C GLY A 86 -10.21 20.87 -3.38
N GLU A 87 -11.02 21.81 -3.92
CA GLU A 87 -12.39 22.10 -3.45
C GLU A 87 -13.32 20.87 -3.50
N SER A 88 -13.03 19.96 -4.43
CA SER A 88 -13.60 18.62 -4.59
C SER A 88 -12.47 17.70 -5.05
N ILE A 89 -12.80 16.50 -5.55
CA ILE A 89 -11.82 15.61 -6.19
C ILE A 89 -12.16 15.38 -7.66
N ALA A 90 -11.09 15.24 -8.43
CA ALA A 90 -11.14 14.71 -9.78
C ALA A 90 -10.33 13.43 -9.87
N VAL A 91 -10.94 12.41 -10.47
CA VAL A 91 -10.34 11.10 -10.67
C VAL A 91 -10.43 10.70 -12.14
N ARG A 92 -9.54 9.82 -12.58
CA ARG A 92 -9.53 9.27 -13.94
C ARG A 92 -9.92 7.80 -13.88
N ALA A 93 -10.94 7.42 -14.64
CA ALA A 93 -11.35 6.04 -14.78
C ALA A 93 -10.47 5.31 -15.80
N PHE A 94 -9.89 4.19 -15.39
CA PHE A 94 -9.32 3.21 -16.30
C PHE A 94 -10.43 2.44 -17.03
N GLU A 95 -11.50 2.18 -16.28
CA GLU A 95 -12.69 1.51 -16.77
C GLU A 95 -13.89 1.87 -15.88
N GLU A 96 -15.05 1.92 -16.51
CA GLU A 96 -16.35 2.04 -15.85
C GLU A 96 -17.22 0.86 -16.30
N ARG A 97 -17.97 0.26 -15.36
CA ARG A 97 -18.87 -0.85 -15.64
C ARG A 97 -20.26 -0.53 -15.16
N VAL A 98 -21.21 -0.51 -16.09
CA VAL A 98 -22.64 -0.41 -15.73
C VAL A 98 -22.98 -1.53 -14.76
N TRP A 99 -23.62 -1.16 -13.66
CA TRP A 99 -23.83 -2.07 -12.54
C TRP A 99 -25.26 -1.97 -12.04
N GLU A 100 -25.99 -3.07 -12.21
CA GLU A 100 -27.38 -3.22 -11.76
C GLU A 100 -27.55 -4.39 -10.77
N GLY A 101 -26.43 -5.00 -10.33
CA GLY A 101 -26.40 -6.21 -9.48
C GLY A 101 -26.21 -5.97 -7.98
N ASP A 102 -26.16 -7.06 -7.20
CA ASP A 102 -25.94 -7.01 -5.74
C ASP A 102 -24.51 -6.55 -5.39
N ASN A 103 -24.42 -5.43 -4.66
CA ASN A 103 -23.17 -4.87 -4.17
C ASN A 103 -22.38 -5.81 -3.25
N ARG A 104 -23.03 -6.74 -2.54
CA ARG A 104 -22.34 -7.66 -1.61
C ARG A 104 -21.35 -8.58 -2.33
N GLY A 105 -21.76 -9.13 -3.49
CA GLY A 105 -20.90 -9.98 -4.31
C GLY A 105 -19.69 -9.23 -4.85
N LEU A 106 -19.91 -8.00 -5.34
CA LEU A 106 -18.84 -7.13 -5.81
C LEU A 106 -17.87 -6.74 -4.69
N ARG A 107 -18.39 -6.34 -3.52
CA ARG A 107 -17.58 -6.00 -2.35
C ARG A 107 -16.70 -7.18 -1.94
N LYS A 108 -17.24 -8.40 -1.96
CA LYS A 108 -16.46 -9.62 -1.70
C LYS A 108 -15.35 -9.80 -2.74
N GLN A 109 -15.64 -9.67 -4.04
CA GLN A 109 -14.62 -9.80 -5.09
C GLN A 109 -13.50 -8.76 -4.97
N ILE A 110 -13.83 -7.50 -4.72
CA ILE A 110 -12.84 -6.42 -4.52
C ILE A 110 -12.00 -6.71 -3.26
N SER A 111 -12.65 -7.11 -2.16
CA SER A 111 -11.95 -7.46 -0.92
C SER A 111 -11.03 -8.68 -1.09
N ASP A 112 -11.47 -9.70 -1.82
CA ASP A 112 -10.66 -10.87 -2.18
C ASP A 112 -9.45 -10.47 -3.03
N ALA A 113 -9.64 -9.66 -4.07
CA ALA A 113 -8.55 -9.16 -4.92
C ALA A 113 -7.52 -8.32 -4.14
N MET A 114 -7.98 -7.47 -3.20
CA MET A 114 -7.09 -6.72 -2.31
C MET A 114 -6.29 -7.65 -1.39
N ARG A 115 -6.92 -8.67 -0.80
CA ARG A 115 -6.24 -9.67 0.03
C ARG A 115 -5.22 -10.47 -0.77
N ASN A 116 -5.58 -10.90 -1.99
CA ASN A 116 -4.68 -11.62 -2.88
C ASN A 116 -3.46 -10.77 -3.22
N THR A 117 -3.66 -9.50 -3.58
CA THR A 117 -2.57 -8.57 -3.87
C THR A 117 -1.62 -8.42 -2.67
N ALA A 118 -2.17 -8.24 -1.46
CA ALA A 118 -1.37 -8.16 -0.24
C ALA A 118 -0.60 -9.46 0.04
N ARG A 119 -1.26 -10.62 -0.15
CA ARG A 119 -0.62 -11.94 -0.02
C ARG A 119 0.50 -12.14 -1.02
N HIS A 120 0.31 -11.74 -2.28
CA HIS A 120 1.35 -11.80 -3.31
C HIS A 120 2.55 -10.92 -2.96
N ALA A 121 2.31 -9.68 -2.50
CA ALA A 121 3.36 -8.79 -2.05
C ALA A 121 4.15 -9.37 -0.87
N LEU A 122 3.45 -9.94 0.13
CA LEU A 122 4.09 -10.61 1.26
C LEU A 122 4.92 -11.82 0.81
N ARG A 123 4.40 -12.67 -0.09
CA ARG A 123 5.15 -13.81 -0.66
C ARG A 123 6.41 -13.36 -1.37
N ALA A 124 6.32 -12.33 -2.21
CA ALA A 124 7.49 -11.77 -2.89
C ALA A 124 8.53 -11.24 -1.88
N ARG A 125 8.07 -10.60 -0.80
CA ARG A 125 8.96 -10.12 0.27
C ARG A 125 9.64 -11.26 1.02
N LEU A 126 8.90 -12.30 1.41
CA LEU A 126 9.43 -13.51 2.05
C LEU A 126 10.47 -14.21 1.16
N ALA A 127 10.20 -14.34 -0.14
CA ALA A 127 11.10 -14.96 -1.11
C ALA A 127 12.44 -14.20 -1.20
N SER A 128 12.39 -12.87 -1.25
CA SER A 128 13.56 -11.98 -1.37
C SER A 128 14.27 -11.66 -0.05
N SER A 129 13.68 -12.04 1.10
CA SER A 129 14.31 -11.85 2.42
C SER A 129 15.55 -12.72 2.58
N HIS A 130 16.61 -12.17 3.17
CA HIS A 130 17.85 -12.91 3.45
C HIS A 130 17.78 -13.64 4.79
N LEU A 131 17.05 -13.08 5.75
CA LEU A 131 16.88 -13.62 7.09
C LEU A 131 15.45 -13.34 7.55
N ILE A 132 14.78 -14.34 8.14
CA ILE A 132 13.45 -14.17 8.74
C ILE A 132 13.50 -14.71 10.16
N ILE A 133 13.21 -13.86 11.12
CA ILE A 133 13.31 -14.16 12.55
C ILE A 133 12.04 -13.73 13.30
N VAL A 134 11.72 -14.48 14.35
CA VAL A 134 10.77 -14.09 15.40
C VAL A 134 11.57 -13.74 16.64
N GLY A 135 11.18 -12.67 17.32
CA GLY A 135 11.94 -12.24 18.49
C GLY A 135 11.40 -10.99 19.16
N LYS A 136 12.28 -10.36 19.92
CA LYS A 136 11.99 -9.16 20.71
C LYS A 136 13.09 -8.12 20.59
N VAL A 137 12.73 -6.85 20.44
CA VAL A 137 13.69 -5.74 20.47
C VAL A 137 14.22 -5.59 21.90
N SER A 138 15.51 -5.90 22.09
CA SER A 138 16.19 -5.84 23.39
C SER A 138 16.86 -4.50 23.67
N ASP A 139 17.30 -3.80 22.63
CA ASP A 139 17.98 -2.50 22.74
C ASP A 139 17.83 -1.69 21.45
N MET A 140 17.95 -0.36 21.56
CA MET A 140 17.94 0.55 20.41
C MET A 140 18.85 1.76 20.63
N LYS A 141 19.57 2.15 19.58
CA LYS A 141 20.45 3.34 19.59
C LYS A 141 20.37 4.10 18.26
N ALA A 142 20.85 5.33 18.25
CA ALA A 142 21.08 6.04 16.99
C ALA A 142 22.20 5.33 16.21
N ALA A 143 21.97 5.09 14.91
CA ALA A 143 23.02 4.53 14.08
C ALA A 143 24.14 5.55 13.94
N LYS A 144 25.40 5.09 13.95
CA LYS A 144 26.52 5.98 13.65
C LYS A 144 26.45 6.39 12.18
N PRO A 145 26.55 7.68 11.84
CA PRO A 145 26.59 8.11 10.46
C PRO A 145 27.84 7.53 9.78
N GLU A 146 27.66 6.78 8.70
CA GLU A 146 28.78 6.18 7.95
C GLU A 146 29.58 7.22 7.14
N ALA A 147 29.01 8.40 6.90
CA ALA A 147 29.72 9.57 6.40
C ALA A 147 29.00 10.87 6.82
N ARG A 148 29.73 11.99 6.83
CA ARG A 148 29.16 13.35 6.94
C ARG A 148 28.38 13.68 5.65
N GLN A 149 27.24 13.04 5.43
CA GLN A 149 26.31 13.52 4.42
C GLN A 149 25.63 14.78 4.96
N PRO A 150 25.44 15.83 4.11
CA PRO A 150 24.65 16.98 4.51
C PRO A 150 23.27 16.51 4.99
N VAL A 151 22.83 17.01 6.15
CA VAL A 151 21.45 16.81 6.59
C VAL A 151 20.56 17.48 5.56
N THR A 152 19.90 16.66 4.75
CA THR A 152 18.88 17.13 3.80
C THR A 152 17.50 16.77 4.34
N PHE A 153 16.45 17.35 3.77
CA PHE A 153 15.07 16.98 4.07
C PHE A 153 14.79 15.47 3.94
N ARG A 154 15.64 14.73 3.21
CA ARG A 154 15.54 13.28 2.97
C ARG A 154 16.40 12.43 3.93
N ASP A 155 16.93 13.00 5.02
CA ASP A 155 17.71 12.27 6.01
C ASP A 155 16.86 11.12 6.61
N PRO A 156 17.31 9.85 6.50
CA PRO A 156 16.58 8.69 7.03
C PRO A 156 16.49 8.65 8.56
N GLN A 157 17.35 9.40 9.27
CA GLN A 157 17.49 9.34 10.73
C GLN A 157 17.67 7.89 11.22
N TRP A 158 18.70 7.22 10.72
CA TRP A 158 18.94 5.80 10.97
C TRP A 158 18.98 5.45 12.47
N LYS A 159 18.26 4.39 12.83
CA LYS A 159 18.31 3.73 14.13
C LYS A 159 18.84 2.31 13.99
N GLU A 160 19.54 1.86 15.00
CA GLU A 160 19.99 0.48 15.17
C GLU A 160 19.16 -0.17 16.28
N ALA A 161 18.64 -1.37 16.04
CA ALA A 161 17.96 -2.18 17.04
C ALA A 161 18.63 -3.55 17.16
N LEU A 162 18.74 -4.06 18.38
CA LEU A 162 19.16 -5.43 18.65
C LEU A 162 17.95 -6.31 18.93
N ILE A 163 17.68 -7.27 18.06
CA ILE A 163 16.59 -8.24 18.22
C ILE A 163 17.16 -9.50 18.86
N GLU A 164 16.60 -9.90 20.00
CA GLU A 164 16.82 -11.22 20.58
C GLU A 164 15.97 -12.24 19.83
N VAL A 165 16.63 -13.23 19.21
CA VAL A 165 16.00 -14.22 18.34
C VAL A 165 15.42 -15.34 19.18
N GLU A 166 14.11 -15.54 19.06
CA GLU A 166 13.38 -16.66 19.66
C GLU A 166 13.26 -17.82 18.68
N VAL A 167 12.90 -17.51 17.42
CA VAL A 167 12.70 -18.52 16.37
C VAL A 167 13.31 -18.02 15.07
N MET A 168 14.05 -18.90 14.39
CA MET A 168 14.55 -18.67 13.04
C MET A 168 13.60 -19.33 12.03
N LEU A 169 13.10 -18.57 11.06
CA LEU A 169 12.20 -19.06 10.01
C LEU A 169 12.89 -19.22 8.65
N LYS A 170 13.91 -18.41 8.35
CA LYS A 170 14.72 -18.49 7.11
C LYS A 170 16.09 -17.88 7.34
N GLY A 171 17.13 -18.43 6.72
CA GLY A 171 18.50 -17.95 6.81
C GLY A 171 19.27 -18.63 7.94
N ASN A 172 20.41 -18.06 8.33
CA ASN A 172 21.20 -18.52 9.48
C ASN A 172 21.92 -17.34 10.12
N VAL A 173 22.00 -17.32 11.46
CA VAL A 173 22.82 -16.38 12.22
C VAL A 173 23.57 -17.12 13.31
N THR A 174 24.83 -16.75 13.50
CA THR A 174 25.72 -17.35 14.53
C THR A 174 25.42 -16.84 15.94
N HIS A 175 24.76 -15.69 16.05
CA HIS A 175 24.47 -15.03 17.32
C HIS A 175 22.98 -15.07 17.64
N LYS A 176 22.65 -15.18 18.93
CA LYS A 176 21.26 -15.08 19.42
C LYS A 176 20.66 -13.67 19.30
N LYS A 177 21.48 -12.68 18.95
CA LYS A 177 21.06 -11.30 18.74
C LYS A 177 21.40 -10.88 17.32
N VAL A 178 20.46 -10.21 16.67
CA VAL A 178 20.62 -9.67 15.32
C VAL A 178 20.49 -8.16 15.38
N GLU A 179 21.53 -7.46 14.91
CA GLU A 179 21.47 -6.00 14.74
C GLU A 179 20.80 -5.68 13.41
N ILE A 180 19.83 -4.77 13.45
CA ILE A 180 19.12 -4.27 12.26
C ILE A 180 19.16 -2.76 12.22
N ARG A 181 19.09 -2.21 11.01
CA ARG A 181 18.89 -0.78 10.77
C ARG A 181 17.55 -0.47 10.13
N PHE A 182 16.95 0.62 10.58
CA PHE A 182 15.69 1.12 10.04
C PHE A 182 15.67 2.65 10.12
N PRO A 183 15.00 3.33 9.19
CA PRO A 183 14.90 4.78 9.20
C PRO A 183 13.90 5.22 10.27
N ASN A 184 14.14 6.32 10.97
CA ASN A 184 13.18 6.93 11.90
C ASN A 184 12.53 8.22 11.38
N SER A 185 12.89 8.63 10.16
CA SER A 185 12.38 9.83 9.51
C SER A 185 10.89 9.74 9.15
N ALA A 186 10.22 10.89 9.26
CA ALA A 186 8.84 11.10 8.82
C ALA A 186 8.73 11.56 7.36
N ASP A 187 9.87 11.72 6.65
CA ASP A 187 9.89 12.09 5.24
C ASP A 187 9.11 11.09 4.36
N VAL A 188 8.57 11.56 3.22
CA VAL A 188 7.75 10.76 2.29
C VAL A 188 8.48 9.49 1.84
N MET A 189 9.81 9.49 1.74
CA MET A 189 10.58 8.30 1.40
C MET A 189 10.55 7.22 2.51
N TRP A 190 10.45 7.62 3.78
CA TRP A 190 10.70 6.75 4.93
C TRP A 190 9.49 6.56 5.87
N HIS A 191 8.44 7.37 5.74
CA HIS A 191 7.29 7.38 6.64
C HIS A 191 6.57 6.02 6.74
N LYS A 192 6.64 5.20 5.70
CA LYS A 192 6.03 3.86 5.66
C LYS A 192 6.91 2.75 6.26
N ALA A 193 8.22 2.97 6.37
CA ALA A 193 9.11 1.97 6.94
C ALA A 193 8.76 1.75 8.43
N PRO A 194 8.78 0.51 8.93
CA PRO A 194 8.41 0.21 10.30
C PRO A 194 9.32 0.92 11.30
N LYS A 195 8.72 1.44 12.38
CA LYS A 195 9.43 2.09 13.49
C LYS A 195 9.32 1.22 14.72
N PHE A 196 10.46 0.84 15.28
CA PHE A 196 10.50 -0.10 16.40
C PHE A 196 10.63 0.57 17.76
N ARG A 197 10.29 -0.18 18.81
CA ARG A 197 10.44 0.21 20.21
C ARG A 197 11.05 -0.94 21.01
N VAL A 198 11.83 -0.63 22.04
CA VAL A 198 12.35 -1.65 22.98
C VAL A 198 11.16 -2.40 23.60
N GLY A 199 11.29 -3.72 23.68
CA GLY A 199 10.25 -4.63 24.15
C GLY A 199 9.25 -5.07 23.08
N GLN A 200 9.30 -4.51 21.87
CA GLN A 200 8.41 -4.92 20.78
C GLN A 200 8.74 -6.33 20.31
N GLU A 201 7.70 -7.15 20.19
CA GLU A 201 7.77 -8.52 19.70
C GLU A 201 7.12 -8.63 18.32
N GLY A 202 7.62 -9.53 17.48
CA GLY A 202 7.07 -9.76 16.15
C GLY A 202 7.95 -10.61 15.26
N ILE A 203 7.75 -10.47 13.95
CA ILE A 203 8.47 -11.22 12.92
C ILE A 203 9.12 -10.22 11.99
N TRP A 204 10.43 -10.33 11.80
CA TRP A 204 11.21 -9.46 10.92
C TRP A 204 11.62 -10.19 9.65
N LEU A 205 11.31 -9.59 8.51
CA LEU A 205 11.78 -9.99 7.19
C LEU A 205 12.94 -9.05 6.82
N LEU A 206 14.16 -9.57 6.89
CA LEU A 206 15.37 -8.77 6.86
C LEU A 206 16.11 -8.91 5.54
N HIS A 207 16.54 -7.76 5.02
CA HIS A 207 17.25 -7.65 3.75
C HIS A 207 18.64 -7.06 3.96
N LYS A 208 19.62 -7.63 3.26
CA LYS A 208 20.94 -6.99 3.09
C LYS A 208 20.88 -6.07 1.86
N THR A 209 21.73 -5.04 1.85
CA THR A 209 22.03 -4.16 0.69
C THR A 209 20.87 -3.38 0.06
N GLU A 210 19.66 -3.38 0.66
CA GLU A 210 18.52 -2.63 0.12
C GLU A 210 18.69 -1.10 0.28
N ALA A 211 19.31 -0.66 1.38
CA ALA A 211 19.67 0.74 1.58
C ALA A 211 21.04 1.03 0.97
N ARG A 212 21.07 1.66 -0.22
CA ARG A 212 22.32 2.07 -0.89
C ARG A 212 23.20 3.02 -0.06
N GLN A 213 22.61 3.72 0.92
CA GLN A 213 23.35 4.62 1.83
C GLN A 213 24.07 3.87 2.95
N LEU A 214 23.77 2.59 3.16
CA LEU A 214 24.43 1.76 4.17
C LEU A 214 25.47 0.89 3.48
N THR A 215 26.66 0.83 4.07
CA THR A 215 27.76 -0.01 3.64
C THR A 215 27.77 -1.31 4.43
N GLY A 216 28.34 -2.35 3.82
CA GLY A 216 28.50 -3.67 4.44
C GLY A 216 27.22 -4.52 4.48
N ASP A 217 27.28 -5.54 5.33
CA ASP A 217 26.36 -6.67 5.40
C ASP A 217 25.21 -6.46 6.40
N THR A 218 24.83 -5.19 6.62
CA THR A 218 23.84 -4.81 7.63
C THR A 218 22.43 -5.21 7.22
N TYR A 219 21.70 -5.87 8.13
CA TYR A 219 20.29 -6.18 7.93
C TYR A 219 19.43 -4.93 8.08
N THR A 220 18.43 -4.80 7.21
CA THR A 220 17.52 -3.66 7.20
C THR A 220 16.06 -4.08 7.19
N ALA A 221 15.22 -3.19 7.71
CA ALA A 221 13.76 -3.25 7.60
C ALA A 221 13.26 -1.89 7.08
N LEU A 222 12.97 -1.81 5.78
CA LEU A 222 12.66 -0.58 5.04
C LEU A 222 11.23 -0.56 4.50
N HIS A 223 10.66 -1.73 4.22
CA HIS A 223 9.30 -1.86 3.69
C HIS A 223 8.31 -2.13 4.84
N PRO A 224 7.05 -1.63 4.77
CA PRO A 224 6.02 -1.92 5.79
C PRO A 224 5.87 -3.40 6.13
N THR A 225 6.04 -4.27 5.13
CA THR A 225 5.90 -5.71 5.31
C THR A 225 7.11 -6.37 5.96
N ASP A 226 8.18 -5.62 6.23
CA ASP A 226 9.38 -6.14 6.89
C ASP A 226 9.15 -6.47 8.35
N PHE A 227 8.01 -6.04 8.89
CA PHE A 227 7.54 -6.39 10.21
C PHE A 227 6.13 -6.97 10.12
N GLN A 228 5.93 -8.15 10.71
CA GLN A 228 4.63 -8.81 10.84
C GLN A 228 4.33 -9.07 12.33
N SER A 229 3.04 -9.20 12.67
CA SER A 229 2.65 -9.57 14.04
C SER A 229 3.16 -10.97 14.39
N LYS A 230 3.54 -11.19 15.65
CA LYS A 230 3.97 -12.50 16.16
C LYS A 230 2.87 -13.57 15.97
N ASP A 231 1.61 -13.17 16.04
CA ASP A 231 0.44 -14.05 15.83
C ASP A 231 0.36 -14.62 14.40
N GLN A 232 1.10 -14.05 13.45
CA GLN A 232 1.13 -14.52 12.06
C GLN A 232 2.19 -15.60 11.80
N ILE A 233 2.85 -16.13 12.84
CA ILE A 233 3.96 -17.08 12.69
C ILE A 233 3.56 -18.31 11.86
N ASP A 234 2.40 -18.90 12.11
CA ASP A 234 1.95 -20.10 11.37
C ASP A 234 1.59 -19.76 9.93
N THR A 235 0.97 -18.59 9.70
CA THR A 235 0.69 -18.11 8.33
C THR A 235 1.99 -17.93 7.55
N ILE A 236 3.02 -17.34 8.16
CA ILE A 236 4.32 -17.14 7.51
C ILE A 236 5.02 -18.48 7.25
N ARG A 237 4.96 -19.43 8.17
CA ARG A 237 5.49 -20.79 7.95
C ARG A 237 4.84 -21.48 6.76
N THR A 238 3.50 -21.44 6.68
CA THR A 238 2.77 -21.98 5.52
C THR A 238 3.21 -21.30 4.23
N LEU A 239 3.29 -19.97 4.21
CA LEU A 239 3.73 -19.23 3.02
C LEU A 239 5.18 -19.54 2.63
N LEU A 240 6.08 -19.74 3.58
CA LEU A 240 7.47 -20.10 3.30
C LEU A 240 7.58 -21.51 2.70
N ASN A 241 6.81 -22.47 3.22
CA ASN A 241 6.76 -23.82 2.66
C ASN A 241 6.21 -23.83 1.23
N ASP A 242 5.30 -22.92 0.88
CA ASP A 242 4.79 -22.77 -0.49
C ASP A 242 5.79 -22.09 -1.46
N ILE A 243 6.88 -21.51 -0.95
CA ILE A 243 7.90 -20.76 -1.74
C ILE A 243 9.17 -21.59 -1.91
N ALA A 244 9.49 -22.45 -0.95
CA ALA A 244 10.64 -23.37 -0.97
C ALA A 244 10.48 -24.46 -2.03
#